data_AF-W1IS29-F1
#
_entry.id   AF-W1IS29-F1
#
_cell.length_a   1.000
_cell.length_b   1.000
_cell.length_c   1.000
_cell.angle_alpha   90.00
_cell.angle_beta   90.00
_cell.angle_gamma   90.00
#
_symmetry.space_group_name_H-M   'P 1'
#
loop_
_entity.id
_entity.type
_entity.pdbx_description
1 polymer ?
#
loop_
_entity_poly.entity_id
_entity_poly.type
_entity_poly.pdbx_seq_one_letter_code
_entity_poly.pdbx_strand_id
1 'polypeptide(L)' 'MNMLERKDAEIMLYQLLKRTLIHESDIDDLMQSAKSHPYGIPMKGIRYRYDHMEKKELTKEDWRILDTLMHFYGP' A
#
# COMPACT_ATOMS: atom_id res chain seq x y z
N MET A 1 9.35 -9.43 18.14
CA MET A 1 9.14 -8.68 16.89
C MET A 1 7.71 -8.17 16.92
N ASN A 2 7.50 -6.85 16.89
CA ASN A 2 6.14 -6.31 16.74
C ASN A 2 5.73 -6.58 15.29
N MET A 3 4.90 -7.59 15.09
CA MET A 3 4.34 -7.93 13.78
C MET A 3 3.23 -6.90 13.48
N LEU A 4 3.28 -6.26 12.32
CA LEU A 4 2.18 -5.41 11.87
C LEU A 4 1.03 -6.32 11.42
N GLU A 5 -0.11 -6.28 12.10
CA GLU A 5 -1.26 -7.09 11.73
C GLU A 5 -1.79 -6.73 10.34
N ARG A 6 -2.35 -7.72 9.64
CA ARG A 6 -2.85 -7.54 8.28
C ARG A 6 -3.90 -6.44 8.19
N LYS A 7 -4.83 -6.39 9.13
CA LYS A 7 -5.91 -5.38 9.14
C LYS A 7 -5.34 -3.97 9.28
N ASP A 8 -4.37 -3.78 10.17
CA ASP A 8 -3.72 -2.48 10.36
C ASP A 8 -2.93 -2.09 9.11
N ALA A 9 -2.22 -3.03 8.49
CA ALA A 9 -1.51 -2.80 7.24
C ALA A 9 -2.46 -2.44 6.07
N GLU A 10 -3.62 -3.10 5.96
CA GLU A 10 -4.64 -2.76 4.97
C GLU A 10 -5.20 -1.34 5.18
N ILE A 11 -5.43 -0.94 6.44
CA ILE A 11 -5.87 0.42 6.78
C ILE A 11 -4.79 1.45 6.42
N MET A 12 -3.53 1.19 6.80
CA MET A 12 -2.40 2.05 6.47
C MET A 12 -2.23 2.20 4.96
N LEU A 13 -2.33 1.10 4.21
CA LEU A 13 -2.28 1.11 2.76
C LEU A 13 -3.41 1.95 2.18
N TYR A 14 -4.66 1.71 2.59
CA TYR A 14 -5.81 2.47 2.08
C TYR A 14 -5.66 3.97 2.33
N GLN A 15 -5.20 4.37 3.52
CA GLN A 15 -5.00 5.78 3.87
C GLN A 15 -3.90 6.43 3.03
N LEU A 16 -2.79 5.73 2.80
CA LEU A 16 -1.73 6.18 1.90
C LEU A 16 -2.28 6.40 0.49
N LEU A 17 -2.91 5.38 -0.10
CA LEU A 17 -3.44 5.41 -1.46
C LEU A 17 -4.45 6.54 -1.65
N LYS A 18 -5.36 6.72 -0.69
CA LYS A 18 -6.36 7.80 -0.71
C LYS A 18 -5.76 9.20 -0.64
N ARG A 19 -4.61 9.36 0.01
CA ARG A 19 -3.92 10.66 0.09
C ARG A 19 -3.11 10.95 -1.17
N THR A 20 -2.51 9.94 -1.78
CA THR A 20 -1.50 10.12 -2.83
C THR A 20 -2.04 9.91 -4.24
N LEU A 21 -2.91 8.94 -4.48
CA LEU A 21 -3.43 8.65 -5.83
C LEU A 21 -4.48 9.68 -6.26
N ILE A 22 -4.51 9.97 -7.56
CA ILE A 22 -5.48 10.90 -8.17
C ILE A 22 -6.80 10.20 -8.48
N HIS A 23 -6.75 8.96 -8.98
CA HIS A 23 -7.92 8.23 -9.46
C HIS A 23 -8.41 7.21 -8.42
N GLU A 24 -9.71 7.25 -8.10
CA GLU A 24 -10.31 6.33 -7.13
C GLU A 24 -10.26 4.86 -7.60
N SER A 25 -10.37 4.64 -8.91
CA SER A 25 -10.26 3.30 -9.50
C SER A 25 -8.91 2.63 -9.23
N ASP A 26 -7.82 3.40 -9.14
CA ASP A 26 -6.49 2.88 -8.84
C ASP A 26 -6.40 2.43 -7.38
N ILE A 27 -7.09 3.13 -6.47
CA ILE A 27 -7.17 2.74 -5.06
C ILE A 27 -7.91 1.42 -4.94
N ASP A 28 -9.06 1.28 -5.59
CA ASP A 28 -9.88 0.07 -5.54
C ASP A 28 -9.12 -1.15 -6.09
N ASP A 29 -8.42 -0.97 -7.20
CA ASP A 29 -7.61 -2.01 -7.84
C ASP A 29 -6.46 -2.49 -6.95
N LEU A 30 -5.72 -1.57 -6.33
CA LEU A 30 -4.65 -1.93 -5.39
C LEU A 30 -5.20 -2.56 -4.10
N MET A 31 -6.32 -2.07 -3.58
CA MET A 31 -6.95 -2.64 -2.38
C MET A 31 -7.56 -4.01 -2.64
N GLN A 32 -8.09 -4.26 -3.84
CA GLN A 32 -8.56 -5.59 -4.24
C GLN A 32 -7.38 -6.57 -4.29
N SER A 33 -6.24 -6.16 -4.83
CA SER A 33 -5.00 -6.96 -4.82
C SER A 33 -4.54 -7.27 -3.39
N ALA A 34 -4.57 -6.28 -2.50
CA ALA A 34 -4.23 -6.46 -1.09
C ALA A 34 -5.15 -7.47 -0.37
N LYS A 35 -6.46 -7.37 -0.57
CA LYS A 35 -7.47 -8.19 0.12
C LYS A 35 -7.60 -9.60 -0.44
N SER A 36 -7.42 -9.79 -1.74
CA SER A 36 -7.61 -11.09 -2.40
C SER A 36 -6.45 -12.07 -2.19
N HIS A 37 -5.28 -11.57 -1.78
CA HIS A 37 -4.11 -12.41 -1.65
C HIS A 37 -4.17 -13.28 -0.36
N PRO A 38 -4.08 -14.62 -0.47
CA PRO A 38 -4.43 -15.54 0.61
C PRO A 38 -3.44 -15.55 1.78
N TYR A 39 -2.17 -15.18 1.54
CA TYR A 39 -1.09 -15.33 2.52
C TYR A 39 -0.60 -14.02 3.14
N GLY A 40 -1.19 -12.88 2.77
CA GLY A 40 -0.74 -11.55 3.22
C GLY A 40 -0.97 -10.49 2.13
N ILE A 41 -0.42 -9.29 2.33
CA ILE A 41 -0.48 -8.20 1.35
C ILE A 41 0.71 -8.33 0.37
N PRO A 42 0.52 -8.40 -0.95
CA PRO A 42 1.61 -8.55 -1.91
C PRO A 42 2.28 -7.20 -2.20
N MET A 43 2.96 -6.61 -1.21
CA MET A 43 3.42 -5.22 -1.28
C MET A 43 4.42 -4.96 -2.41
N LYS A 44 5.27 -5.92 -2.80
CA LYS A 44 6.14 -5.79 -3.99
C LYS A 44 5.34 -5.51 -5.27
N GLY A 45 4.26 -6.26 -5.50
CA GLY A 45 3.40 -6.10 -6.67
C GLY A 45 2.58 -4.81 -6.61
N ILE A 46 2.03 -4.50 -5.43
CA ILE A 46 1.30 -3.25 -5.20
C ILE A 46 2.22 -2.04 -5.42
N ARG A 47 3.45 -2.07 -4.89
CA ARG A 47 4.42 -0.98 -5.04
C ARG A 47 4.80 -0.76 -6.49
N TYR A 48 5.07 -1.83 -7.23
CA TYR A 48 5.38 -1.73 -8.66
C TYR A 48 4.26 -1.02 -9.42
N ARG A 49 3.00 -1.41 -9.20
CA ARG A 49 1.84 -0.77 -9.86
C ARG A 49 1.64 0.67 -9.43
N TYR A 50 1.70 0.93 -8.12
CA TYR A 50 1.62 2.25 -7.52
C TYR A 50 2.64 3.23 -8.11
N ASP A 51 3.88 2.79 -8.35
CA ASP A 51 4.94 3.63 -8.93
C ASP A 51 4.62 4.10 -10.36
N HIS A 52 3.77 3.38 -11.09
CA HIS A 52 3.33 3.73 -12.45
C HIS A 52 1.98 4.48 -12.50
N MET A 53 1.28 4.63 -11.36
CA MET A 53 0.00 5.35 -11.29
C MET A 53 0.19 6.86 -11.12
N GLU A 54 -0.79 7.62 -11.58
CA GLU A 54 -0.84 9.08 -11.41
C GLU A 54 -1.08 9.43 -9.93
N LYS A 55 -0.18 10.24 -9.37
CA LYS A 55 -0.14 10.52 -7.94
C LYS A 55 0.43 11.90 -7.65
N LYS A 56 0.00 12.47 -6.53
CA LYS A 56 0.57 13.69 -5.96
C LYS A 56 2.00 13.42 -5.49
N GLU A 57 2.75 14.50 -5.27
CA GLU A 57 4.07 14.42 -4.65
C GLU A 57 3.97 13.81 -3.25
N LEU A 58 4.83 12.82 -2.97
CA LEU A 58 4.84 12.10 -1.70
C LEU A 58 5.55 12.91 -0.62
N THR A 59 4.93 12.97 0.57
CA THR A 59 5.57 13.52 1.75
C THR A 59 6.55 12.52 2.38
N LYS A 60 7.40 12.98 3.30
CA LYS A 60 8.27 12.10 4.10
C LYS A 60 7.49 11.02 4.85
N GLU A 61 6.29 11.33 5.31
CA GLU A 61 5.44 10.37 6.01
C GLU A 61 4.89 9.30 5.08
N ASP A 62 4.56 9.66 3.83
CA ASP A 62 4.10 8.69 2.82
C ASP A 62 5.20 7.67 2.49
N TRP A 63 6.42 8.17 2.34
CA TRP A 63 7.60 7.31 2.19
C TRP A 63 7.79 6.38 3.39
N ARG A 64 7.67 6.90 4.62
CA ARG A 64 7.79 6.10 5.83
C ARG A 64 6.73 4.99 5.91
N ILE A 65 5.49 5.29 5.52
CA ILE A 65 4.40 4.28 5.47
C ILE A 65 4.71 3.23 4.42
N LEU A 66 5.14 3.62 3.20
CA LEU A 66 5.53 2.69 2.15
C LEU A 66 6.66 1.76 2.60
N ASP A 67 7.70 2.30 3.21
CA ASP A 67 8.85 1.54 3.71
C ASP A 67 8.43 0.57 4.82
N THR A 68 7.53 1.01 5.71
CA THR A 68 6.98 0.15 6.77
C THR A 68 6.20 -1.02 6.16
N LEU A 69 5.30 -0.75 5.21
CA LEU A 69 4.53 -1.80 4.53
C LEU A 69 5.45 -2.75 3.75
N MET A 70 6.46 -2.23 3.05
CA MET A 70 7.46 -3.03 2.35
C MET A 70 8.32 -3.88 3.30
N HIS A 71 8.64 -3.39 4.50
CA HIS A 71 9.40 -4.16 5.47
C HIS A 71 8.63 -5.41 5.94
N PHE A 72 7.34 -5.26 6.25
CA PHE A 72 6.52 -6.35 6.80
C PHE A 72 5.89 -7.26 5.75
N TYR A 73 5.57 -6.73 4.57
CA TYR A 73 4.78 -7.42 3.54
C TYR A 73 5.46 -7.45 2.16
N GLY A 74 6.69 -6.93 2.07
CA GLY A 74 7.52 -6.99 0.88
C GLY A 74 8.32 -8.30 0.71
N PRO A 75 8.90 -8.93 1.76
CA PRO A 75 9.65 -10.18 1.63
C PRO A 75 8.85 -11.27 0.91
#